data_AF-A0A382TIQ5-F1
#
_entry.id   AF-A0A382TIQ5-F1
#
_cell.length_a   1.000
_cell.length_b   1.000
_cell.length_c   1.000
_cell.angle_alpha   90.00
_cell.angle_beta   90.00
_cell.angle_gamma   90.00
#
_symmetry.space_group_name_H-M   'P 1'
#
loop_
_entity.id
_entity.type
_entity.pdbx_description
1 polymer ?
#
loop_
_entity_poly.entity_id
_entity_poly.type
_entity_poly.pdbx_seq_one_letter_code
_entity_poly.pdbx_strand_id
1 'polypeptide(L)'
;NKKPHQTALPINEVPQAEQPPTSYPQHNEVEAGPPVVEDEEQPLLMDEERATKSQQASYLQSQRDTALLVKSTCRSGEIIRHQGDVVVMGDVNPGAEVIATGDILVFGCLRGFAHAGCEGNSKATIVALSLGSPRVQIGPHVGVSSSNAAQPKHIDSGPLIAYVRRRSIHVALFEGRFFKYGKGVLYDG
;
A
#
# COMPACT_ATOMS: atom_id res chain seq x y z
N ASN A 1 -11.06 -26.57 54.97
CA ASN A 1 -12.29 -26.12 55.67
C ASN A 1 -12.76 -24.75 55.22
N LYS A 2 -13.71 -24.70 54.26
CA LYS A 2 -14.70 -23.63 54.11
C LYS A 2 -15.99 -24.29 53.59
N LYS A 3 -17.10 -24.14 54.31
CA LYS A 3 -18.50 -24.35 53.89
C LYS A 3 -19.29 -23.14 54.40
N PRO A 4 -20.21 -22.58 53.61
CA PRO A 4 -21.65 -22.80 53.80
C PRO A 4 -22.28 -23.36 52.50
N HIS A 5 -23.28 -24.25 52.50
CA HIS A 5 -24.68 -24.14 52.97
C HIS A 5 -25.59 -23.21 52.13
N GLN A 6 -26.34 -23.81 51.20
CA GLN A 6 -27.82 -23.75 51.05
C GLN A 6 -28.19 -24.67 49.85
N THR A 7 -28.82 -25.83 50.04
CA THR A 7 -30.26 -26.10 50.34
C THR A 7 -31.16 -25.91 49.11
N ALA A 8 -31.91 -26.95 48.75
CA ALA A 8 -32.68 -27.06 47.51
C ALA A 8 -34.20 -26.95 47.71
N LEU A 9 -34.88 -26.48 46.65
CA LEU A 9 -36.24 -26.75 46.11
C LEU A 9 -37.37 -27.24 47.06
N PRO A 10 -38.63 -26.81 46.82
CA PRO A 10 -39.47 -27.60 45.91
C PRO A 10 -40.36 -26.79 44.93
N ILE A 11 -41.04 -27.55 44.07
CA ILE A 11 -41.93 -27.17 42.97
C ILE A 11 -43.39 -27.16 43.49
N ASN A 12 -44.30 -26.39 42.88
CA ASN A 12 -45.76 -26.60 42.82
C ASN A 12 -46.32 -25.71 41.68
N GLU A 13 -46.85 -26.25 40.59
CA GLU A 13 -48.22 -26.78 40.35
C GLU A 13 -49.20 -25.74 39.77
N VAL A 14 -49.92 -26.15 38.72
CA VAL A 14 -50.89 -25.34 37.93
C VAL A 14 -52.23 -26.08 37.93
N PRO A 15 -53.37 -25.37 38.07
CA PRO A 15 -54.55 -25.77 37.31
C PRO A 15 -55.44 -24.62 36.77
N GLN A 16 -55.60 -24.62 35.44
CA GLN A 16 -56.87 -24.55 34.66
C GLN A 16 -57.93 -23.44 34.85
N ALA A 17 -58.12 -22.72 33.72
CA ALA A 17 -59.37 -22.54 32.93
C ALA A 17 -60.58 -21.71 33.45
N GLU A 18 -61.00 -20.72 32.64
CA GLU A 18 -62.40 -20.42 32.33
C GLU A 18 -62.55 -19.54 31.04
N GLN A 19 -63.58 -19.84 30.24
CA GLN A 19 -64.21 -19.06 29.15
C GLN A 19 -65.74 -19.10 29.44
N PRO A 20 -66.67 -18.26 28.92
CA PRO A 20 -66.75 -17.64 27.57
C PRO A 20 -67.16 -16.13 27.72
N PRO A 21 -68.00 -15.42 26.90
CA PRO A 21 -68.71 -15.74 25.66
C PRO A 21 -68.65 -14.68 24.52
N THR A 22 -69.49 -14.90 23.51
CA THR A 22 -69.65 -14.18 22.23
C THR A 22 -70.56 -12.94 22.27
N SER A 23 -70.29 -11.96 21.39
CA SER A 23 -71.37 -11.29 20.63
C SER A 23 -70.85 -10.77 19.26
N TYR A 24 -71.63 -10.97 18.20
CA TYR A 24 -71.45 -10.43 16.84
C TYR A 24 -72.74 -9.72 16.43
N PRO A 25 -72.67 -8.57 15.73
CA PRO A 25 -73.11 -8.49 14.32
C PRO A 25 -72.29 -7.47 13.47
N GLN A 26 -72.36 -7.34 12.13
CA GLN A 26 -72.85 -8.13 10.98
C GLN A 26 -72.38 -7.45 9.65
N HIS A 27 -72.44 -8.17 8.50
CA HIS A 27 -72.62 -7.70 7.09
C HIS A 27 -71.83 -6.47 6.54
N ASN A 28 -71.08 -6.51 5.42
CA ASN A 28 -71.12 -7.41 4.24
C ASN A 28 -69.72 -7.57 3.56
N GLU A 29 -69.46 -8.77 3.03
CA GLU A 29 -68.58 -9.05 1.87
C GLU A 29 -69.31 -8.63 0.56
N VAL A 30 -68.73 -8.34 -0.61
CA VAL A 30 -67.37 -8.24 -1.19
C VAL A 30 -67.49 -7.41 -2.48
N GLU A 31 -66.43 -6.69 -2.92
CA GLU A 31 -65.92 -6.79 -4.31
C GLU A 31 -64.47 -6.25 -4.39
N ALA A 32 -63.72 -6.69 -5.40
CA ALA A 32 -62.26 -6.68 -5.43
C ALA A 32 -61.61 -5.41 -6.03
N GLY A 33 -60.44 -5.07 -5.48
CA GLY A 33 -59.44 -4.22 -6.11
C GLY A 33 -58.19 -4.16 -5.23
N PRO A 34 -57.00 -4.61 -5.70
CA PRO A 34 -55.80 -4.56 -4.88
C PRO A 34 -55.22 -3.13 -4.89
N PRO A 35 -55.10 -2.44 -3.75
CA PRO A 35 -54.07 -1.42 -3.63
C PRO A 35 -52.73 -2.16 -3.55
N VAL A 36 -51.96 -2.10 -4.63
CA VAL A 36 -50.54 -2.44 -4.59
C VAL A 36 -49.91 -1.49 -3.57
N VAL A 37 -49.51 -2.01 -2.41
CA VAL A 37 -48.57 -1.30 -1.55
C VAL A 37 -47.21 -1.39 -2.24
N GLU A 38 -46.79 -0.27 -2.80
CA GLU A 38 -45.47 -0.11 -3.39
C GLU A 38 -44.43 -0.15 -2.26
N ASP A 39 -43.80 -1.31 -2.06
CA ASP A 39 -42.58 -1.46 -1.25
C ASP A 39 -41.40 -0.76 -1.97
N GLU A 40 -41.46 0.57 -2.08
CA GLU A 40 -40.49 1.42 -2.79
C GLU A 40 -39.78 2.41 -1.83
N GLU A 41 -39.26 1.89 -0.71
CA GLU A 41 -38.22 2.56 0.09
C GLU A 41 -36.97 1.67 0.27
N GLN A 42 -36.34 1.28 -0.83
CA GLN A 42 -34.89 0.99 -0.86
C GLN A 42 -34.09 1.63 -2.02
N PRO A 43 -34.02 2.97 -2.16
CA PRO A 43 -33.10 3.60 -3.11
C PRO A 43 -32.07 4.55 -2.44
N LEU A 44 -31.29 4.12 -1.44
CA LEU A 44 -30.21 4.96 -0.85
C LEU A 44 -28.86 4.28 -0.51
N LEU A 45 -28.74 2.94 -0.53
CA LEU A 45 -27.48 2.29 -0.13
C LEU A 45 -26.41 2.23 -1.24
N MET A 46 -26.80 2.27 -2.51
CA MET A 46 -25.87 2.05 -3.64
C MET A 46 -25.04 3.30 -4.01
N ASP A 47 -25.53 4.50 -3.71
CA ASP A 47 -24.84 5.75 -4.06
C ASP A 47 -23.69 6.08 -3.08
N GLU A 48 -23.84 5.79 -1.78
CA GLU A 48 -22.76 6.00 -0.79
C GLU A 48 -21.56 5.06 -1.03
N GLU A 49 -21.80 3.78 -1.33
CA GLU A 49 -20.74 2.84 -1.70
C GLU A 49 -20.02 3.28 -2.98
N ARG A 50 -20.75 3.81 -3.96
CA ARG A 50 -20.17 4.28 -5.23
C ARG A 50 -19.33 5.54 -5.01
N ALA A 51 -19.83 6.49 -4.21
CA ALA A 51 -19.12 7.73 -3.88
C ALA A 51 -17.82 7.46 -3.11
N THR A 52 -17.87 6.64 -2.06
CA THR A 52 -16.68 6.27 -1.27
C THR A 52 -15.65 5.51 -2.11
N LYS A 53 -16.07 4.57 -2.96
CA LYS A 53 -15.17 3.82 -3.85
C LYS A 53 -14.48 4.73 -4.88
N SER A 54 -15.19 5.71 -5.43
CA SER A 54 -14.63 6.71 -6.34
C SER A 54 -13.64 7.66 -5.64
N GLN A 55 -13.97 8.14 -4.43
CA GLN A 55 -13.08 8.97 -3.62
C GLN A 55 -11.81 8.20 -3.23
N GLN A 56 -11.94 6.95 -2.77
CA GLN A 56 -10.81 6.11 -2.42
C GLN A 56 -9.92 5.79 -3.62
N ALA A 57 -10.49 5.53 -4.80
CA ALA A 57 -9.73 5.41 -6.04
C ALA A 57 -8.93 6.68 -6.37
N SER A 58 -9.55 7.86 -6.24
CA SER A 58 -8.87 9.15 -6.49
C SER A 58 -7.74 9.44 -5.49
N TYR A 59 -7.90 9.05 -4.22
CA TYR A 59 -6.86 9.17 -3.20
C TYR A 59 -5.70 8.19 -3.45
N LEU A 60 -5.99 6.94 -3.83
CA LEU A 60 -4.95 5.97 -4.21
C LEU A 60 -4.24 6.35 -5.51
N GLN A 61 -4.90 7.11 -6.40
CA GLN A 61 -4.26 7.69 -7.58
C GLN A 61 -3.32 8.84 -7.17
N SER A 62 -3.79 9.79 -6.36
CA SER A 62 -2.97 10.95 -5.95
C SER A 62 -1.77 10.54 -5.09
N GLN A 63 -1.85 9.45 -4.32
CA GLN A 63 -0.69 8.86 -3.63
C GLN A 63 0.38 8.40 -4.62
N ARG A 64 0.01 7.72 -5.72
CA ARG A 64 0.95 7.30 -6.79
C ARG A 64 1.58 8.48 -7.51
N ASP A 65 0.84 9.57 -7.66
CA ASP A 65 1.30 10.81 -8.30
C ASP A 65 2.15 11.70 -7.35
N THR A 66 2.25 11.35 -6.06
CA THR A 66 3.00 12.13 -5.05
C THR A 66 4.33 11.44 -4.70
N ALA A 67 5.43 12.18 -4.76
CA ALA A 67 6.73 11.68 -4.31
C ALA A 67 6.89 11.75 -2.78
N LEU A 68 7.40 10.68 -2.15
CA LEU A 68 7.74 10.67 -0.73
C LEU A 68 9.09 11.35 -0.49
N LEU A 69 9.09 12.44 0.28
CA LEU A 69 10.30 13.19 0.65
C LEU A 69 10.79 12.81 2.06
N VAL A 70 11.82 11.95 2.12
CA VAL A 70 12.50 11.55 3.35
C VAL A 70 13.57 12.60 3.70
N LYS A 71 13.34 13.36 4.78
CA LYS A 71 14.22 14.49 5.19
C LYS A 71 15.34 14.09 6.17
N SER A 72 15.86 12.87 6.01
CA SER A 72 16.88 12.29 6.90
C SER A 72 17.66 11.17 6.21
N THR A 73 18.85 10.87 6.72
CA THR A 73 19.60 9.66 6.37
C THR A 73 18.86 8.40 6.81
N CYS A 74 18.68 7.43 5.91
CA CYS A 74 18.13 6.11 6.22
C CYS A 74 19.21 5.24 6.89
N ARG A 75 18.87 4.60 8.01
CA ARG A 75 19.79 3.84 8.88
C ARG A 75 19.59 2.32 8.74
N SER A 76 20.57 1.56 9.23
CA SER A 76 20.51 0.09 9.22
C SER A 76 19.24 -0.43 9.89
N GLY A 77 18.50 -1.30 9.20
CA GLY A 77 17.21 -1.84 9.64
C GLY A 77 15.98 -0.99 9.25
N GLU A 78 16.16 0.24 8.75
CA GLU A 78 15.04 1.05 8.25
C GLU A 78 14.64 0.62 6.85
N ILE A 79 13.33 0.45 6.62
CA ILE A 79 12.75 0.06 5.33
C ILE A 79 11.73 1.12 4.92
N ILE A 80 12.08 1.91 3.90
CA ILE A 80 11.18 2.89 3.28
C ILE A 80 10.44 2.22 2.13
N ARG A 81 9.11 2.25 2.16
CA ARG A 81 8.23 1.74 1.08
C ARG A 81 7.25 2.83 0.66
N HIS A 82 7.16 3.10 -0.65
CA HIS A 82 6.20 4.07 -1.19
C HIS A 82 5.59 3.63 -2.53
N GLN A 83 4.34 4.00 -2.75
CA GLN A 83 3.67 3.93 -4.06
C GLN A 83 3.83 5.28 -4.75
N GLY A 84 4.77 5.38 -5.69
CA GLY A 84 5.24 6.62 -6.31
C GLY A 84 6.76 6.69 -6.31
N ASP A 85 7.30 7.88 -6.53
CA ASP A 85 8.75 8.16 -6.46
C ASP A 85 9.20 8.39 -5.00
N VAL A 86 10.47 8.09 -4.68
CA VAL A 86 11.07 8.38 -3.36
C VAL A 86 12.26 9.31 -3.50
N VAL A 87 12.29 10.37 -2.70
CA VAL A 87 13.41 11.31 -2.60
C VAL A 87 13.98 11.29 -1.19
N VAL A 88 15.26 10.94 -1.05
CA VAL A 88 16.00 10.94 0.22
C VAL A 88 16.95 12.14 0.26
N MET A 89 16.75 13.05 1.21
CA MET A 89 17.60 14.21 1.46
C MET A 89 18.73 13.86 2.44
N GLY A 90 19.53 12.86 2.07
CA GLY A 90 20.60 12.31 2.90
C GLY A 90 21.14 10.99 2.36
N ASP A 91 21.89 10.27 3.19
CA ASP A 91 22.45 8.96 2.84
C ASP A 91 21.42 7.83 2.96
N VAL A 92 21.65 6.74 2.24
CA VAL A 92 21.00 5.44 2.50
C VAL A 92 22.10 4.48 2.95
N ASN A 93 22.19 4.21 4.24
CA ASN A 93 23.30 3.46 4.83
C ASN A 93 23.20 1.95 4.61
N PRO A 94 24.30 1.18 4.77
CA PRO A 94 24.25 -0.28 4.76
C PRO A 94 23.17 -0.81 5.72
N GLY A 95 22.41 -1.80 5.27
CA GLY A 95 21.27 -2.37 6.01
C GLY A 95 19.98 -1.54 5.96
N ALA A 96 19.97 -0.35 5.36
CA ALA A 96 18.75 0.37 5.02
C ALA A 96 18.20 -0.11 3.67
N GLU A 97 16.87 -0.07 3.50
CA GLU A 97 16.19 -0.39 2.25
C GLU A 97 15.28 0.76 1.79
N VAL A 98 15.32 1.11 0.50
CA VAL A 98 14.38 2.05 -0.13
C VAL A 98 13.70 1.38 -1.31
N ILE A 99 12.37 1.30 -1.28
CA ILE A 99 11.57 0.52 -2.24
C ILE A 99 10.43 1.40 -2.75
N ALA A 100 10.39 1.61 -4.07
CA ALA A 100 9.50 2.55 -4.74
C ALA A 100 8.87 1.90 -5.97
N THR A 101 7.59 2.21 -6.27
CA THR A 101 6.96 1.80 -7.53
C THR A 101 7.38 2.70 -8.71
N GLY A 102 7.89 3.91 -8.40
CA GLY A 102 8.51 4.86 -9.33
C GLY A 102 10.04 4.88 -9.26
N ASP A 103 10.61 6.07 -9.52
CA ASP A 103 12.04 6.37 -9.42
C ASP A 103 12.51 6.54 -7.96
N ILE A 104 13.81 6.39 -7.72
CA ILE A 104 14.45 6.68 -6.41
C ILE A 104 15.57 7.71 -6.61
N LEU A 105 15.52 8.80 -5.85
CA LEU A 105 16.53 9.86 -5.86
C LEU A 105 17.17 9.97 -4.47
N VAL A 106 18.48 9.80 -4.38
CA VAL A 106 19.26 9.90 -3.13
C VAL A 106 20.21 11.09 -3.23
N PHE A 107 19.88 12.18 -2.53
CA PHE A 107 20.74 13.36 -2.39
C PHE A 107 21.84 13.11 -1.33
N GLY A 108 22.62 12.04 -1.55
CA GLY A 108 23.68 11.55 -0.67
C GLY A 108 24.31 10.26 -1.18
N CYS A 109 24.94 9.51 -0.28
CA CYS A 109 25.56 8.21 -0.57
C CYS A 109 24.55 7.06 -0.47
N LEU A 110 24.26 6.41 -1.60
CA LEU A 110 23.51 5.16 -1.63
C LEU A 110 24.45 3.97 -1.38
N ARG A 111 24.41 3.43 -0.15
CA ARG A 111 25.19 2.27 0.34
C ARG A 111 24.31 1.10 0.80
N GLY A 112 23.03 1.36 1.12
CA GLY A 112 22.01 0.34 1.39
C GLY A 112 21.38 -0.22 0.10
N PHE A 113 20.26 -0.91 0.23
CA PHE A 113 19.50 -1.48 -0.88
C PHE A 113 18.51 -0.45 -1.46
N ALA A 114 18.40 -0.40 -2.79
CA ALA A 114 17.38 0.38 -3.47
C ALA A 114 16.66 -0.46 -4.53
N HIS A 115 15.32 -0.49 -4.49
CA HIS A 115 14.45 -1.15 -5.47
C HIS A 115 13.48 -0.15 -6.09
N ALA A 116 13.88 0.45 -7.21
CA ALA A 116 13.01 1.31 -8.01
C ALA A 116 12.12 0.48 -8.93
N GLY A 117 10.95 1.01 -9.27
CA GLY A 117 10.01 0.34 -10.17
C GLY A 117 9.48 -1.00 -9.66
N CYS A 118 9.31 -1.18 -8.35
CA CYS A 118 9.18 -2.51 -7.73
C CYS A 118 7.98 -3.35 -8.22
N GLU A 119 6.93 -2.73 -8.76
CA GLU A 119 5.81 -3.37 -9.47
C GLU A 119 6.13 -3.78 -10.92
N GLY A 120 7.42 -3.96 -11.26
CA GLY A 120 7.90 -4.41 -12.58
C GLY A 120 8.25 -3.29 -13.56
N ASN A 121 8.15 -2.02 -13.16
CA ASN A 121 8.48 -0.86 -13.97
C ASN A 121 10.00 -0.79 -14.27
N SER A 122 10.40 -1.44 -15.36
CA SER A 122 11.79 -1.46 -15.83
C SER A 122 12.27 -0.13 -16.45
N LYS A 123 11.39 0.87 -16.57
CA LYS A 123 11.75 2.24 -17.00
C LYS A 123 12.12 3.14 -15.83
N ALA A 124 11.88 2.70 -14.59
CA ALA A 124 12.34 3.41 -13.40
C ALA A 124 13.87 3.49 -13.34
N THR A 125 14.37 4.39 -12.52
CA THR A 125 15.77 4.76 -12.40
C THR A 125 16.12 5.02 -10.94
N ILE A 126 17.40 4.85 -10.61
CA ILE A 126 17.94 5.20 -9.31
C ILE A 126 19.01 6.26 -9.55
N VAL A 127 18.84 7.44 -8.98
CA VAL A 127 19.80 8.55 -9.04
C VAL A 127 20.43 8.74 -7.66
N ALA A 128 21.74 8.88 -7.57
CA ALA A 128 22.44 9.15 -6.31
C ALA A 128 23.61 10.12 -6.52
N LEU A 129 23.95 10.94 -5.51
CA LEU A 129 25.18 11.74 -5.55
C LEU A 129 26.43 10.85 -5.54
N SER A 130 26.36 9.74 -4.82
CA SER A 130 27.37 8.68 -4.84
C SER A 130 26.65 7.32 -4.80
N LEU A 131 26.95 6.46 -5.76
CA LEU A 131 26.37 5.13 -5.90
C LEU A 131 27.45 4.10 -5.53
N GLY A 132 27.30 3.47 -4.37
CA GLY A 132 28.26 2.50 -3.82
C GLY A 132 27.54 1.42 -3.00
N SER A 133 26.35 1.05 -3.46
CA SER A 133 25.55 -0.03 -2.88
C SER A 133 26.17 -1.39 -3.22
N PRO A 134 25.99 -2.43 -2.38
CA PRO A 134 26.30 -3.80 -2.78
C PRO A 134 25.24 -4.39 -3.73
N ARG A 135 24.02 -3.84 -3.79
CA ARG A 135 22.92 -4.34 -4.62
C ARG A 135 21.87 -3.27 -4.88
N VAL A 136 21.50 -3.10 -6.15
CA VAL A 136 20.32 -2.31 -6.56
C VAL A 136 19.38 -3.15 -7.41
N GLN A 137 18.12 -2.75 -7.52
CA GLN A 137 17.12 -3.43 -8.33
C GLN A 137 16.22 -2.43 -9.04
N ILE A 138 15.92 -2.69 -10.32
CA ILE A 138 15.05 -1.84 -11.14
C ILE A 138 14.03 -2.74 -11.84
N GLY A 139 12.78 -2.70 -11.37
CA GLY A 139 11.76 -3.68 -11.74
C GLY A 139 12.22 -5.11 -11.43
N PRO A 140 12.24 -6.02 -12.42
CA PRO A 140 12.71 -7.39 -12.26
C PRO A 140 14.24 -7.54 -12.37
N HIS A 141 14.98 -6.48 -12.74
CA HIS A 141 16.41 -6.58 -13.01
C HIS A 141 17.23 -6.27 -11.76
N VAL A 142 18.11 -7.19 -11.37
CA VAL A 142 19.02 -7.02 -10.23
C VAL A 142 20.41 -6.63 -10.72
N GLY A 143 21.01 -5.65 -10.08
CA GLY A 143 22.42 -5.32 -10.16
C GLY A 143 23.10 -5.68 -8.83
N VAL A 144 24.28 -6.28 -8.88
CA VAL A 144 25.04 -6.69 -7.68
C VAL A 144 26.48 -6.19 -7.84
N SER A 145 27.06 -5.66 -6.76
CA SER A 145 28.47 -5.30 -6.75
C SER A 145 29.33 -6.54 -6.95
N SER A 146 30.29 -6.45 -7.87
CA SER A 146 31.31 -7.48 -8.09
C SER A 146 32.51 -7.33 -7.15
N SER A 147 32.60 -6.21 -6.42
CA SER A 147 33.74 -5.88 -5.58
C SER A 147 33.34 -5.54 -4.14
N ASN A 148 34.15 -6.01 -3.18
CA ASN A 148 34.07 -5.59 -1.78
C ASN A 148 34.71 -4.21 -1.53
N ALA A 149 35.19 -3.55 -2.58
CA ALA A 149 35.77 -2.23 -2.50
C ALA A 149 34.63 -1.20 -2.33
N ALA A 150 34.34 -0.82 -1.09
CA ALA A 150 33.43 0.27 -0.74
C ALA A 150 34.02 1.66 -1.10
N GLN A 151 34.70 1.76 -2.24
CA GLN A 151 35.25 2.98 -2.80
C GLN A 151 34.21 3.54 -3.77
N PRO A 152 33.52 4.65 -3.44
CA PRO A 152 32.49 5.20 -4.32
C PRO A 152 33.12 5.59 -5.66
N LYS A 153 32.62 5.00 -6.75
CA LYS A 153 33.02 5.41 -8.09
C LYS A 153 32.48 6.81 -8.35
N HIS A 154 33.36 7.80 -8.17
CA HIS A 154 33.18 9.23 -8.43
C HIS A 154 32.30 10.01 -7.43
N ILE A 155 32.97 10.61 -6.45
CA ILE A 155 32.54 11.88 -5.84
C ILE A 155 32.93 13.08 -6.74
N ASP A 156 33.97 12.93 -7.57
CA ASP A 156 34.59 14.03 -8.33
C ASP A 156 33.97 14.27 -9.74
N SER A 157 32.88 13.60 -10.10
CA SER A 157 32.30 13.69 -11.45
C SER A 157 30.79 13.96 -11.48
N GLY A 158 30.20 14.26 -10.33
CA GLY A 158 28.77 14.57 -10.21
C GLY A 158 27.88 13.34 -10.00
N PRO A 159 26.55 13.54 -9.89
CA PRO A 159 25.60 12.47 -9.60
C PRO A 159 25.60 11.37 -10.66
N LEU A 160 25.27 10.16 -10.21
CA LEU A 160 25.13 8.96 -11.04
C LEU A 160 23.67 8.56 -11.21
N ILE A 161 23.36 7.96 -12.36
CA ILE A 161 22.07 7.34 -12.65
C ILE A 161 22.26 5.87 -13.05
N ALA A 162 21.56 5.00 -12.34
CA ALA A 162 21.38 3.59 -12.68
C ALA A 162 20.06 3.39 -13.46
N TYR A 163 20.15 2.68 -14.57
CA TYR A 163 19.03 2.44 -15.51
C TYR A 163 19.12 1.05 -16.15
N VAL A 164 18.00 0.49 -16.59
CA VAL A 164 17.99 -0.81 -17.29
C VAL A 164 18.32 -0.64 -18.76
N ARG A 165 19.27 -1.45 -19.25
CA ARG A 165 19.59 -1.60 -20.67
C ARG A 165 19.89 -3.08 -20.96
N ARG A 166 19.25 -3.64 -22.01
CA ARG A 166 19.46 -5.05 -22.45
C ARG A 166 19.34 -6.10 -21.31
N ARG A 167 18.38 -5.91 -20.39
CA ARG A 167 18.13 -6.75 -19.19
C ARG A 167 19.22 -6.69 -18.10
N SER A 168 20.13 -5.72 -18.15
CA SER A 168 21.11 -5.46 -17.09
C SER A 168 21.00 -4.02 -16.60
N ILE A 169 21.43 -3.76 -15.37
CA ILE A 169 21.53 -2.38 -14.85
C ILE A 169 22.87 -1.79 -15.31
N HIS A 170 22.81 -0.59 -15.88
CA HIS A 170 23.95 0.21 -16.29
C HIS A 170 23.97 1.53 -15.52
N VAL A 171 25.16 2.11 -15.35
CA VAL A 171 25.39 3.40 -14.67
C VAL A 171 26.06 4.39 -15.62
N ALA A 172 25.70 5.66 -15.49
CA ALA A 172 26.36 6.80 -16.14
C ALA A 172 26.30 8.04 -15.23
N LEU A 173 27.06 9.09 -15.57
CA LEU A 173 26.85 10.44 -15.01
C LEU A 173 25.43 10.91 -15.36
N PHE A 174 24.78 11.63 -14.44
CA PHE A 174 23.41 12.10 -14.60
C PHE A 174 23.36 13.41 -15.40
N GLU A 175 22.87 13.30 -16.63
CA GLU A 175 22.60 14.39 -17.58
C GLU A 175 21.09 14.74 -17.63
N GLY A 176 20.32 14.25 -16.66
CA GLY A 176 18.85 14.40 -16.60
C GLY A 176 18.08 13.09 -16.83
N ARG A 177 16.90 13.00 -16.21
CA ARG A 177 16.06 11.79 -16.15
C ARG A 177 15.64 11.21 -17.50
N PHE A 178 15.44 12.07 -18.50
CA PHE A 178 14.95 11.72 -19.84
C PHE A 178 16.05 11.80 -20.91
N PHE A 179 17.32 11.97 -20.50
CA PHE A 179 18.45 11.97 -21.43
C PHE A 179 18.61 10.61 -22.11
N LYS A 180 19.08 10.60 -23.36
CA LYS A 180 19.29 9.37 -24.15
C LYS A 180 20.64 8.74 -23.80
N TYR A 181 20.69 8.07 -22.65
CA TYR A 181 21.92 7.42 -22.18
C TYR A 181 22.47 6.39 -23.17
N GLY A 182 23.78 6.50 -23.40
CA GLY A 182 24.55 5.59 -24.24
C GLY A 182 24.72 4.20 -23.62
N LYS A 183 25.85 3.55 -23.92
CA LYS A 183 26.12 2.19 -23.42
C LYS A 183 26.13 2.14 -21.88
N GLY A 184 26.64 3.19 -21.22
CA GLY A 184 26.91 3.19 -19.79
C GLY A 184 27.98 2.17 -19.41
N VAL A 185 28.38 2.17 -18.14
CA VAL A 185 29.15 1.08 -17.53
C VAL A 185 28.14 0.05 -16.98
N LEU A 186 28.46 -1.24 -17.01
CA LEU A 186 27.63 -2.24 -16.31
C LEU A 186 27.72 -1.96 -14.80
N TYR A 187 26.61 -1.97 -14.07
CA TYR A 187 26.68 -1.81 -12.62
C TYR A 187 27.43 -2.99 -11.97
N ASP A 188 28.50 -2.67 -11.28
CA ASP A 188 29.48 -3.62 -10.73
C ASP A 188 29.95 -3.26 -9.31
N GLY A 189 29.29 -2.29 -8.66
CA GLY A 189 29.66 -1.69 -7.37
C GLY A 189 29.90 -0.21 -7.52
#